data_AF-A0A6A5KQF3-F1
#
_entry.id   AF-A0A6A5KQF3-F1
#
_cell.length_a   1.000
_cell.length_b   1.000
_cell.length_c   1.000
_cell.angle_alpha   90.00
_cell.angle_beta   90.00
_cell.angle_gamma   90.00
#
_symmetry.space_group_name_H-M   'P 1'
#
loop_
_entity.id
_entity.type
_entity.pdbx_description
1 polymer ?
#
loop_
_entity_poly.entity_id
_entity_poly.type
_entity_poly.pdbx_seq_one_letter_code
_entity_poly.pdbx_strand_id
1 'polypeptide(L)'
;MENFLNTQLHPADTCNICTEHFSDVHQPVALPCKHIFGHECIKKWLKSGRGNTNACPTCRYICVPEPQPNLQSRAPFDVPSIWKELCELSPDRLNEFISYIWTGLRALWQQYPTGIFTVTSILDEVLIPALLTSAQRTNIFGGLPQDPIRDCYGLVAASWDSLGRPDRAVGLAIPLVRLARLMASTGAVLPRWLTDTSRTNRLIWQANACLPITEDNISWEHIMEAADLKNNRYLPLLHLYTVLVSQSISHQSFPGPWPKKRHEMMNLVVERCCTKIGGAGWKNKPSNGFKDKLVGVFEELRRWQLEKGKMSLRGHDVEDSIVKGIWALAGWK
;
A
#
# COMPACT_ATOMS: atom_id res chain seq x y z
N MET A 1 4.57 -34.63 -35.57
CA MET A 1 4.31 -33.28 -35.05
C MET A 1 3.24 -32.58 -35.88
N GLU A 2 3.46 -32.31 -37.16
CA GLU A 2 2.48 -31.63 -38.04
C GLU A 2 1.10 -32.29 -38.08
N ASN A 3 1.04 -33.63 -38.16
CA ASN A 3 -0.23 -34.34 -38.17
C ASN A 3 -1.04 -34.11 -36.87
N PHE A 4 -0.37 -34.01 -35.71
CA PHE A 4 -1.03 -33.67 -34.46
C PHE A 4 -1.53 -32.22 -34.46
N LEU A 5 -0.71 -31.28 -34.93
CA LEU A 5 -1.08 -29.87 -35.04
C LEU A 5 -2.32 -29.68 -35.93
N ASN A 6 -2.43 -30.45 -37.02
CA ASN A 6 -3.52 -30.33 -37.98
C ASN A 6 -4.79 -31.12 -37.60
N THR A 7 -4.71 -32.09 -36.68
CA THR A 7 -5.84 -32.99 -36.35
C THR A 7 -6.32 -32.89 -34.91
N GLN A 8 -5.53 -32.33 -33.98
CA GLN A 8 -5.85 -32.30 -32.56
C GLN A 8 -5.90 -30.88 -31.98
N LEU A 9 -5.35 -29.87 -32.67
CA LEU A 9 -5.43 -28.47 -32.26
C LEU A 9 -6.52 -27.75 -33.07
N HIS A 10 -7.75 -27.82 -32.58
CA HIS A 10 -8.85 -27.05 -33.16
C HIS A 10 -9.09 -25.77 -32.35
N PRO A 11 -9.23 -24.60 -33.00
CA PRO A 11 -9.72 -23.40 -32.35
C PRO A 11 -11.08 -23.68 -31.70
N ALA A 12 -11.24 -23.28 -30.45
CA ALA A 12 -12.56 -23.28 -29.82
C ALA A 12 -13.30 -22.02 -30.27
N ASP A 13 -14.07 -22.13 -31.35
CA ASP A 13 -14.91 -21.08 -31.92
C ASP A 13 -16.36 -21.13 -31.41
N THR A 14 -16.74 -22.24 -30.78
CA THR A 14 -18.10 -22.52 -30.32
C THR A 14 -18.14 -22.95 -28.86
N CYS A 15 -19.25 -22.65 -28.18
CA CYS A 15 -19.47 -23.02 -26.79
C CYS A 15 -19.99 -24.46 -26.66
N ASN A 16 -19.33 -25.30 -25.87
CA ASN A 16 -19.78 -26.68 -25.60
C ASN A 16 -21.09 -26.82 -24.81
N ILE A 17 -21.68 -25.73 -24.29
CA ILE A 17 -22.97 -25.75 -23.56
C ILE A 17 -24.14 -25.46 -24.50
N CYS A 18 -24.08 -24.39 -25.29
CA CYS A 18 -25.17 -23.97 -26.18
C CYS A 18 -24.89 -24.26 -27.66
N THR A 19 -23.67 -24.67 -28.01
CA THR A 19 -23.19 -24.91 -29.39
C THR A 19 -23.18 -23.68 -30.30
N GLU A 20 -23.33 -22.48 -29.73
CA GLU A 20 -23.27 -21.20 -30.46
C GLU A 20 -21.82 -20.70 -30.58
N HIS A 21 -21.55 -19.89 -31.61
CA HIS A 21 -20.25 -19.26 -31.80
C HIS A 21 -19.97 -18.19 -30.75
N PHE A 22 -18.71 -18.07 -30.35
CA PHE A 22 -18.27 -16.96 -29.48
C PHE A 22 -18.37 -15.62 -30.21
N SER A 23 -18.74 -14.58 -29.46
CA SER A 23 -18.90 -13.21 -29.97
C SER A 23 -18.83 -12.20 -28.83
N ASP A 24 -18.94 -10.91 -29.13
CA ASP A 24 -18.97 -9.84 -28.12
C ASP A 24 -20.13 -10.00 -27.12
N VAL A 25 -21.24 -10.61 -27.55
CA VAL A 25 -22.40 -10.91 -26.69
C VAL A 25 -22.33 -12.32 -26.08
N HIS A 26 -21.51 -13.19 -26.65
CA HIS A 26 -21.27 -14.56 -26.19
C HIS A 26 -19.79 -14.77 -25.88
N GLN A 27 -19.28 -14.03 -24.89
CA GLN A 27 -17.85 -13.96 -24.60
C GLN A 27 -17.32 -15.30 -24.07
N PRO A 28 -16.18 -15.79 -24.58
CA PRO A 28 -15.55 -17.01 -24.08
C PRO A 28 -14.89 -16.76 -22.72
N VAL A 29 -15.02 -17.73 -21.81
CA VAL A 29 -14.32 -17.77 -20.52
C VAL A 29 -13.69 -19.14 -20.31
N ALA A 30 -12.46 -19.16 -19.81
CA ALA A 30 -11.75 -20.38 -19.45
C ALA A 30 -11.93 -20.70 -17.96
N LEU A 31 -12.30 -21.94 -17.64
CA LEU A 31 -12.30 -22.45 -16.27
C LEU A 31 -10.86 -22.79 -15.80
N PRO A 32 -10.62 -23.02 -14.49
CA PRO A 32 -9.29 -23.42 -14.00
C PRO A 32 -8.74 -24.70 -14.66
N CYS A 33 -9.63 -25.62 -15.05
CA CYS A 33 -9.32 -26.82 -15.81
C CYS A 33 -9.09 -26.58 -17.32
N LYS A 34 -9.02 -25.31 -17.75
CA LYS A 34 -8.71 -24.85 -19.12
C LYS A 34 -9.78 -25.12 -20.18
N HIS A 35 -10.94 -25.66 -19.81
CA HIS A 35 -12.08 -25.75 -20.74
C HIS A 35 -12.75 -24.39 -20.92
N ILE A 36 -13.16 -24.09 -22.14
CA ILE A 36 -13.71 -22.79 -22.57
C ILE A 36 -15.22 -22.92 -22.81
N PHE A 37 -15.98 -21.95 -22.30
CA PHE A 37 -17.44 -21.87 -22.44
C PHE A 37 -17.87 -20.41 -22.61
N GLY A 38 -19.11 -20.17 -23.04
CA GLY A 38 -19.69 -18.84 -23.02
C GLY A 38 -19.96 -18.39 -21.58
N HIS A 39 -19.62 -17.14 -21.27
CA HIS A 39 -19.67 -16.60 -19.91
C HIS A 39 -21.04 -16.80 -19.23
N GLU A 40 -22.13 -16.40 -19.88
CA GLU A 40 -23.48 -16.58 -19.32
C GLU A 40 -23.92 -18.05 -19.29
N CYS A 41 -23.45 -18.87 -20.23
CA CYS A 41 -23.75 -20.31 -20.27
C CYS A 41 -23.15 -21.04 -19.07
N ILE A 42 -21.85 -20.85 -18.80
CA ILE A 42 -21.20 -21.52 -17.66
C ILE A 42 -21.71 -20.98 -16.33
N LYS A 43 -22.02 -19.68 -16.26
CA LYS A 43 -22.65 -19.07 -15.09
C LYS A 43 -24.05 -19.66 -14.82
N LYS A 44 -24.87 -19.86 -15.85
CA LYS A 44 -26.18 -20.53 -15.73
C LYS A 44 -26.03 -21.98 -15.30
N TRP A 45 -25.07 -22.71 -15.90
CA TRP A 45 -24.75 -24.08 -15.52
C TRP A 45 -24.39 -24.19 -14.03
N LEU A 46 -23.48 -23.33 -13.56
CA LEU A 46 -23.01 -23.36 -12.18
C LEU A 46 -24.08 -22.92 -11.16
N LYS A 47 -25.05 -22.10 -11.58
CA LYS A 47 -26.14 -21.63 -10.70
C LYS A 47 -27.37 -22.55 -10.66
N SER A 48 -27.68 -23.24 -11.76
CA SER A 48 -29.02 -23.82 -11.96
C SER A 48 -29.04 -25.17 -12.68
N GLY A 49 -27.90 -25.83 -12.87
CA GLY A 49 -27.84 -27.17 -13.45
C GLY A 49 -28.61 -28.21 -12.62
N ARG A 50 -29.13 -29.25 -13.27
CA ARG A 50 -29.74 -30.40 -12.60
C ARG A 50 -28.62 -31.38 -12.19
N GLY A 51 -27.99 -31.16 -11.02
CA GLY A 51 -26.95 -32.02 -10.45
C GLY A 51 -25.49 -31.65 -10.81
N ASN A 52 -24.54 -31.84 -9.87
CA ASN A 52 -23.13 -31.40 -9.92
C ASN A 52 -22.93 -29.97 -10.49
N THR A 53 -23.74 -29.03 -9.99
CA THR A 53 -23.72 -27.60 -10.35
C THR A 53 -22.43 -26.88 -9.99
N ASN A 54 -21.47 -27.58 -9.40
CA ASN A 54 -20.25 -27.00 -8.90
C ASN A 54 -19.02 -27.43 -9.74
N ALA A 55 -19.23 -28.16 -10.84
CA ALA A 55 -18.18 -28.77 -11.64
C ALA A 55 -18.25 -28.41 -13.13
N CYS A 56 -17.10 -28.51 -13.80
CA CYS A 56 -16.96 -28.29 -15.23
C CYS A 56 -17.85 -29.26 -16.03
N PRO A 57 -18.65 -28.80 -17.01
CA PRO A 57 -19.48 -29.66 -17.85
C PRO A 57 -18.68 -30.72 -18.62
N THR A 58 -17.44 -30.41 -19.02
CA THR A 58 -16.62 -31.29 -19.86
C THR A 58 -15.83 -32.32 -19.05
N CYS A 59 -15.12 -31.88 -18.01
CA CYS A 59 -14.18 -32.75 -17.27
C CYS A 59 -14.53 -32.99 -15.80
N ARG A 60 -15.65 -32.42 -15.32
CA ARG A 60 -16.10 -32.51 -13.92
C ARG A 60 -15.13 -31.99 -12.87
N TYR A 61 -14.10 -31.23 -13.28
CA TYR A 61 -13.26 -30.48 -12.34
C TYR A 61 -14.14 -29.56 -11.46
N ILE A 62 -13.99 -29.65 -10.14
CA ILE A 62 -14.76 -28.86 -9.19
C ILE A 62 -14.36 -27.39 -9.31
N CYS A 63 -15.25 -26.59 -9.89
CA CYS A 63 -15.09 -25.16 -10.11
C CYS A 63 -15.54 -24.35 -8.89
N VAL A 64 -16.50 -24.88 -8.14
CA VAL A 64 -17.01 -24.31 -6.89
C VAL A 64 -16.88 -25.39 -5.80
N PRO A 65 -15.86 -25.35 -4.93
CA PRO A 65 -15.78 -26.33 -3.84
C PRO A 65 -17.01 -26.21 -2.92
N GLU A 66 -17.52 -27.34 -2.42
CA GLU A 66 -18.54 -27.31 -1.37
C GLU A 66 -18.01 -26.54 -0.15
N PRO A 67 -18.85 -25.76 0.55
CA PRO A 67 -18.46 -25.11 1.78
C PRO A 67 -18.10 -26.19 2.80
N GLN A 68 -16.80 -26.46 2.97
CA GLN A 68 -16.36 -27.40 3.99
C GLN A 68 -16.63 -26.74 5.35
N PRO A 69 -17.33 -27.40 6.29
CA PRO A 69 -17.69 -26.82 7.58
C PRO A 69 -16.48 -26.39 8.43
N ASN A 70 -15.27 -26.82 8.05
CA ASN A 70 -14.01 -26.54 8.73
C ASN A 70 -12.98 -25.76 7.88
N LEU A 71 -13.28 -25.40 6.63
CA LEU A 71 -12.50 -24.36 5.93
C LEU A 71 -13.15 -23.03 6.25
N GLN A 72 -12.39 -22.15 6.90
CA GLN A 72 -12.75 -20.74 7.01
C GLN A 72 -13.19 -20.25 5.63
N SER A 73 -14.40 -19.69 5.55
CA SER A 73 -14.95 -19.14 4.31
C SER A 73 -13.90 -18.23 3.69
N ARG A 74 -13.44 -18.58 2.49
CA ARG A 74 -12.42 -17.82 1.76
C ARG A 74 -12.84 -16.36 1.71
N ALA A 75 -11.94 -15.45 2.04
CA ALA A 75 -12.20 -14.04 1.82
C ALA A 75 -12.49 -13.83 0.32
N PRO A 76 -13.44 -12.96 -0.02
CA PRO A 76 -13.68 -12.55 -1.39
C PRO A 76 -12.38 -12.10 -2.08
N PHE A 77 -12.21 -12.48 -3.35
CA PHE A 77 -11.12 -11.96 -4.19
C PHE A 77 -11.51 -10.57 -4.69
N ASP A 78 -11.47 -9.59 -3.80
CA ASP A 78 -11.77 -8.19 -4.10
C ASP A 78 -10.80 -7.23 -3.39
N VAL A 79 -10.87 -5.96 -3.78
CA VAL A 79 -9.95 -4.91 -3.30
C VAL A 79 -10.02 -4.74 -1.77
N PRO A 80 -11.19 -4.53 -1.14
CA PRO A 80 -11.28 -4.45 0.33
C PRO A 80 -10.76 -5.69 1.08
N SER A 81 -11.14 -6.89 0.65
CA SER A 81 -10.78 -8.13 1.33
C SER A 81 -9.28 -8.40 1.28
N ILE A 82 -8.67 -8.29 0.10
CA ILE A 82 -7.21 -8.48 -0.05
C ILE A 82 -6.44 -7.42 0.74
N TRP A 83 -6.89 -6.16 0.70
CA TRP A 83 -6.23 -5.11 1.48
C TRP A 83 -6.29 -5.36 2.99
N LYS A 84 -7.42 -5.86 3.48
CA LYS A 84 -7.57 -6.24 4.89
C LYS A 84 -6.58 -7.34 5.26
N GLU A 85 -6.50 -8.41 4.46
CA GLU A 85 -5.56 -9.51 4.71
C GLU A 85 -4.09 -9.05 4.65
N LEU A 86 -3.75 -8.13 3.73
CA LEU A 86 -2.42 -7.50 3.70
C LEU A 86 -2.12 -6.72 4.99
N CYS A 87 -3.11 -6.03 5.55
CA CYS A 87 -2.95 -5.29 6.81
C CYS A 87 -2.78 -6.22 8.03
N GLU A 88 -3.23 -7.47 7.92
CA GLU A 88 -3.16 -8.50 8.97
C GLU A 88 -1.93 -9.42 8.81
N LEU A 89 -1.04 -9.16 7.84
CA LEU A 89 0.22 -9.88 7.68
C LEU A 89 1.06 -9.88 8.97
N SER A 90 1.78 -10.98 9.20
CA SER A 90 2.73 -11.04 10.31
C SER A 90 3.84 -9.99 10.16
N PRO A 91 4.42 -9.49 11.28
CA PRO A 91 5.46 -8.46 11.23
C PRO A 91 6.65 -8.82 10.34
N ASP A 92 7.07 -10.09 10.33
CA ASP A 92 8.20 -10.55 9.52
C ASP A 92 7.87 -10.54 8.02
N ARG A 93 6.68 -11.03 7.65
CA ARG A 93 6.19 -11.03 6.26
C ARG A 93 6.03 -9.60 5.73
N LEU A 94 5.49 -8.72 6.56
CA LEU A 94 5.35 -7.30 6.22
C LEU A 94 6.72 -6.64 6.03
N ASN A 95 7.65 -6.84 6.99
CA ASN A 95 8.97 -6.24 6.91
C ASN A 95 9.76 -6.72 5.68
N GLU A 96 9.65 -8.00 5.32
CA GLU A 96 10.24 -8.54 4.10
C GLU A 96 9.69 -7.84 2.86
N PHE A 97 8.37 -7.74 2.72
CA PHE A 97 7.72 -7.04 1.61
C PHE A 97 8.18 -5.58 1.50
N ILE A 98 8.16 -4.84 2.61
CA ILE A 98 8.62 -3.44 2.66
C ILE A 98 10.10 -3.32 2.29
N SER A 99 10.94 -4.28 2.67
CA SER A 99 12.38 -4.29 2.34
C SER A 99 12.63 -4.43 0.84
N TYR A 100 11.80 -5.18 0.12
CA TYR A 100 11.87 -5.24 -1.34
C TYR A 100 11.43 -3.92 -1.99
N ILE A 101 10.40 -3.25 -1.45
CA ILE A 101 10.00 -1.91 -1.93
C ILE A 101 11.14 -0.91 -1.73
N TRP A 102 11.81 -0.90 -0.57
CA TRP A 102 12.99 -0.06 -0.37
C TRP A 102 14.10 -0.33 -1.39
N THR A 103 14.30 -1.58 -1.76
CA THR A 103 15.31 -1.97 -2.76
C THR A 103 14.97 -1.42 -4.13
N GLY A 104 13.70 -1.53 -4.56
CA GLY A 104 13.23 -0.93 -5.81
C GLY A 104 13.34 0.60 -5.80
N LEU A 105 12.92 1.26 -4.72
CA LEU A 105 13.04 2.73 -4.59
C LEU A 105 14.49 3.20 -4.68
N ARG A 106 15.44 2.48 -4.05
CA ARG A 106 16.88 2.78 -4.15
C ARG A 106 17.39 2.70 -5.58
N ALA A 107 16.97 1.68 -6.34
CA ALA A 107 17.31 1.58 -7.74
C ALA A 107 16.70 2.73 -8.56
N LEU A 108 15.44 3.08 -8.28
CA LEU A 108 14.75 4.16 -8.97
C LEU A 108 15.38 5.54 -8.72
N TRP A 109 15.84 5.83 -7.50
CA TRP A 109 16.59 7.06 -7.19
C TRP A 109 17.92 7.17 -7.93
N GLN A 110 18.59 6.04 -8.20
CA GLN A 110 19.82 6.04 -8.99
C GLN A 110 19.55 6.45 -10.45
N GLN A 111 18.37 6.11 -10.97
CA GLN A 111 17.95 6.46 -12.32
C GLN A 111 17.36 7.88 -12.40
N TYR A 112 16.58 8.30 -11.39
CA TYR A 112 15.87 9.58 -11.35
C TYR A 112 16.22 10.37 -10.07
N PRO A 113 17.31 11.15 -10.07
CA PRO A 113 17.81 11.84 -8.88
C PRO A 113 16.86 12.92 -8.31
N THR A 114 15.90 13.40 -9.10
CA THR A 114 14.91 14.39 -8.65
C THR A 114 13.94 13.82 -7.62
N GLY A 115 13.81 12.49 -7.52
CA GLY A 115 12.91 11.81 -6.58
C GLY A 115 11.42 11.94 -6.94
N ILE A 116 11.10 12.48 -8.12
CA ILE A 116 9.73 12.55 -8.64
C ILE A 116 9.51 11.32 -9.51
N PHE A 117 8.68 10.40 -9.04
CA PHE A 117 8.42 9.12 -9.70
C PHE A 117 7.00 9.06 -10.26
N THR A 118 6.90 8.60 -11.51
CA THR A 118 5.61 8.29 -12.15
C THR A 118 4.96 7.08 -11.48
N VAL A 119 3.64 6.93 -11.61
CA VAL A 119 2.95 5.72 -11.17
C VAL A 119 3.46 4.51 -11.94
N THR A 120 3.70 4.66 -13.25
CA THR A 120 4.24 3.60 -14.09
C THR A 120 5.59 3.09 -13.57
N SER A 121 6.55 3.98 -13.33
CA SER A 121 7.87 3.58 -12.80
C SER A 121 7.77 2.96 -11.40
N ILE A 122 6.87 3.45 -10.54
CA ILE A 122 6.63 2.83 -9.23
C ILE A 122 6.05 1.42 -9.37
N LEU A 123 5.10 1.20 -10.29
CA LEU A 123 4.49 -0.11 -10.48
C LEU A 123 5.47 -1.10 -11.10
N ASP A 124 6.10 -0.75 -12.23
CA ASP A 124 6.98 -1.65 -12.99
C ASP A 124 8.28 -1.96 -12.25
N GLU A 125 8.92 -0.97 -11.63
CA GLU A 125 10.29 -1.13 -11.10
C GLU A 125 10.32 -1.39 -9.59
N VAL A 126 9.22 -1.15 -8.87
CA VAL A 126 9.19 -1.23 -7.40
C VAL A 126 8.14 -2.22 -6.90
N LEU A 127 6.85 -1.93 -7.13
CA LEU A 127 5.76 -2.67 -6.49
C LEU A 127 5.56 -4.06 -7.07
N ILE A 128 5.51 -4.20 -8.40
CA ILE A 128 5.30 -5.51 -9.05
C ILE A 128 6.46 -6.47 -8.73
N PRO A 129 7.75 -6.08 -8.85
CA PRO A 129 8.86 -6.94 -8.45
C PRO A 129 8.85 -7.31 -6.96
N ALA A 130 8.50 -6.37 -6.08
CA ALA A 130 8.41 -6.63 -4.65
C ALA A 130 7.31 -7.66 -4.32
N LEU A 131 6.11 -7.49 -4.90
CA LEU A 131 5.00 -8.42 -4.72
C LEU A 131 5.35 -9.83 -5.24
N LEU A 132 5.94 -9.92 -6.43
CA LEU A 132 6.37 -11.19 -7.02
C LEU A 132 7.38 -11.93 -6.13
N THR A 133 8.41 -11.22 -5.68
CA THR A 133 9.49 -11.80 -4.86
C THR A 133 8.95 -12.27 -3.51
N SER A 134 8.11 -11.45 -2.86
CA SER A 134 7.46 -11.81 -1.59
C SER A 134 6.47 -12.99 -1.72
N ALA A 135 5.82 -13.16 -2.86
CA ALA A 135 4.88 -14.26 -3.10
C ALA A 135 5.55 -15.61 -3.42
N GLN A 136 6.83 -15.63 -3.81
CA GLN A 136 7.51 -16.88 -4.19
C GLN A 136 7.86 -17.78 -2.99
N ARG A 137 7.99 -17.21 -1.78
CA ARG A 137 8.38 -17.97 -0.57
C ARG A 137 7.29 -18.86 0.03
N THR A 138 6.01 -18.66 -0.32
CA THR A 138 4.90 -19.48 0.18
C THR A 138 4.80 -20.87 -0.45
N ASN A 139 5.54 -21.14 -1.53
CA ASN A 139 5.53 -22.45 -2.22
C ASN A 139 6.32 -23.57 -1.50
N ILE A 140 6.99 -23.30 -0.37
CA ILE A 140 7.92 -24.27 0.26
C ILE A 140 7.20 -25.32 1.12
N PHE A 141 5.97 -25.07 1.59
CA PHE A 141 5.21 -26.01 2.43
C PHE A 141 3.93 -26.43 1.71
N GLY A 142 3.92 -27.66 1.16
CA GLY A 142 2.93 -28.23 0.23
C GLY A 142 1.47 -28.34 0.69
N GLY A 143 0.83 -27.22 0.94
CA GLY A 143 -0.60 -26.95 0.77
C GLY A 143 -0.70 -25.52 0.27
N LEU A 144 -1.74 -25.12 -0.47
CA LEU A 144 -1.93 -23.71 -0.86
C LEU A 144 -2.81 -23.01 0.19
N PRO A 145 -2.29 -22.50 1.33
CA PRO A 145 -2.98 -21.42 2.01
C PRO A 145 -2.96 -20.20 1.08
N GLN A 146 -4.06 -19.46 1.06
CA GLN A 146 -4.16 -18.20 0.33
C GLN A 146 -3.03 -17.27 0.80
N ASP A 147 -2.29 -16.72 -0.15
CA ASP A 147 -1.25 -15.73 0.14
C ASP A 147 -1.77 -14.36 -0.31
N PRO A 148 -2.11 -13.44 0.62
CA PRO A 148 -2.66 -12.15 0.25
C PRO A 148 -1.69 -11.30 -0.59
N ILE A 149 -0.38 -11.54 -0.51
CA ILE A 149 0.61 -10.88 -1.39
C ILE A 149 0.45 -11.36 -2.83
N ARG A 150 0.22 -12.67 -3.03
CA ARG A 150 0.01 -13.25 -4.36
C ARG A 150 -1.31 -12.80 -4.96
N ASP A 151 -2.36 -12.75 -4.16
CA ASP A 151 -3.68 -12.29 -4.60
C ASP A 151 -3.64 -10.79 -4.95
N CYS A 152 -2.91 -9.99 -4.16
CA CYS A 152 -2.64 -8.59 -4.46
C CYS A 152 -1.89 -8.40 -5.78
N TYR A 153 -0.80 -9.16 -6.01
CA TYR A 153 -0.08 -9.17 -7.29
C TYR A 153 -1.03 -9.47 -8.45
N GLY A 154 -1.81 -10.54 -8.35
CA GLY A 154 -2.74 -10.96 -9.39
C GLY A 154 -3.73 -9.86 -9.76
N LEU A 155 -4.33 -9.20 -8.77
CA LEU A 155 -5.30 -8.14 -9.00
C LEU A 155 -4.66 -6.85 -9.55
N VAL A 156 -3.49 -6.45 -9.03
CA VAL A 156 -2.78 -5.25 -9.49
C VAL A 156 -2.29 -5.42 -10.92
N ALA A 157 -1.59 -6.52 -11.23
CA ALA A 157 -1.04 -6.77 -12.55
C ALA A 157 -2.15 -6.89 -13.60
N ALA A 158 -3.18 -7.71 -13.33
CA ALA A 158 -4.30 -7.90 -14.26
C ALA A 158 -5.04 -6.58 -14.54
N SER A 159 -5.31 -5.77 -13.50
CA SER A 159 -6.01 -4.50 -13.67
C SER A 159 -5.19 -3.49 -14.45
N TRP A 160 -3.89 -3.42 -14.18
CA TRP A 160 -3.03 -2.42 -14.80
C TRP A 160 -2.69 -2.74 -16.26
N ASP A 161 -2.38 -4.00 -16.58
CA ASP A 161 -2.16 -4.45 -17.96
C ASP A 161 -3.43 -4.30 -18.81
N SER A 162 -4.61 -4.65 -18.27
CA SER A 162 -5.89 -4.53 -18.98
C SER A 162 -6.26 -3.08 -19.33
N LEU A 163 -5.75 -2.11 -18.57
CA LEU A 163 -5.98 -0.68 -18.82
C LEU A 163 -4.92 -0.05 -19.75
N GLY A 164 -3.99 -0.83 -20.28
CA GLY A 164 -2.90 -0.33 -21.13
C GLY A 164 -1.81 0.40 -20.35
N ARG A 165 -1.56 -0.01 -19.09
CA ARG A 165 -0.51 0.55 -18.22
C ARG A 165 -0.54 2.07 -18.07
N PRO A 166 -1.68 2.65 -17.65
CA PRO A 166 -1.78 4.10 -17.51
C PRO A 166 -0.93 4.60 -16.34
N ASP A 167 -0.47 5.85 -16.43
CA ASP A 167 0.25 6.54 -15.35
C ASP A 167 -0.70 7.03 -14.23
N ARG A 168 -1.59 6.14 -13.78
CA ARG A 168 -2.53 6.38 -12.68
C ARG A 168 -2.77 5.09 -11.91
N ALA A 169 -2.87 5.20 -10.58
CA ALA A 169 -3.14 4.05 -9.73
C ALA A 169 -4.65 3.75 -9.70
N VAL A 170 -5.02 2.47 -9.77
CA VAL A 170 -6.41 2.00 -9.70
C VAL A 170 -6.52 0.80 -8.76
N GLY A 171 -7.67 0.63 -8.10
CA GLY A 171 -7.91 -0.49 -7.18
C GLY A 171 -6.83 -0.61 -6.11
N LEU A 172 -6.26 -1.80 -5.94
CA LEU A 172 -5.18 -2.06 -4.97
C LEU A 172 -3.87 -1.31 -5.26
N ALA A 173 -3.65 -0.82 -6.48
CA ALA A 173 -2.47 -0.02 -6.78
C ALA A 173 -2.50 1.33 -6.03
N ILE A 174 -3.69 1.87 -5.71
CA ILE A 174 -3.86 3.16 -5.03
C ILE A 174 -3.09 3.21 -3.69
N PRO A 175 -3.41 2.36 -2.70
CA PRO A 175 -2.73 2.40 -1.41
C PRO A 175 -1.27 1.96 -1.48
N LEU A 176 -0.87 1.14 -2.46
CA LEU A 176 0.51 0.69 -2.63
C LEU A 176 1.41 1.77 -3.26
N VAL A 177 0.92 2.49 -4.26
CA VAL A 177 1.64 3.62 -4.86
C VAL A 177 1.75 4.75 -3.84
N ARG A 178 0.68 5.01 -3.05
CA ARG A 178 0.72 5.94 -1.92
C ARG A 178 1.79 5.53 -0.89
N LEU A 179 1.87 4.25 -0.55
CA LEU A 179 2.91 3.71 0.34
C LEU A 179 4.31 3.97 -0.22
N ALA A 180 4.56 3.63 -1.50
CA ALA A 180 5.87 3.84 -2.12
C ALA A 180 6.28 5.31 -2.13
N ARG A 181 5.33 6.24 -2.38
CA ARG A 181 5.56 7.68 -2.29
C ARG A 181 5.87 8.13 -0.86
N LEU A 182 5.13 7.62 0.14
CA LEU A 182 5.39 7.90 1.55
C LEU A 182 6.76 7.38 2.00
N MET A 183 7.14 6.19 1.54
CA MET A 183 8.47 5.63 1.78
C MET A 183 9.54 6.50 1.13
N ALA A 184 9.33 6.93 -0.12
CA ALA A 184 10.26 7.82 -0.80
C ALA A 184 10.48 9.12 -0.03
N SER A 185 9.40 9.81 0.38
CA SER A 185 9.51 11.05 1.17
C SER A 185 10.14 10.79 2.54
N THR A 186 9.84 9.65 3.17
CA THR A 186 10.41 9.25 4.46
C THR A 186 11.92 9.03 4.36
N GLY A 187 12.39 8.36 3.29
CA GLY A 187 13.81 8.10 3.05
C GLY A 187 14.63 9.36 2.76
N ALA A 188 13.99 10.46 2.34
CA ALA A 188 14.65 11.76 2.18
C ALA A 188 14.90 12.48 3.52
N VAL A 189 14.20 12.09 4.59
CA VAL A 189 14.28 12.72 5.92
C VAL A 189 14.98 11.82 6.94
N LEU A 190 14.69 10.52 6.92
CA LEU A 190 15.22 9.56 7.87
C LEU A 190 16.62 9.08 7.48
N PRO A 191 17.50 8.82 8.45
CA PRO A 191 18.77 8.18 8.17
C PRO A 191 18.57 6.70 7.79
N ARG A 192 19.48 6.17 6.94
CA ARG A 192 19.37 4.80 6.39
C ARG A 192 19.23 3.71 7.44
N TRP A 193 20.00 3.81 8.54
CA TRP A 193 19.95 2.84 9.63
C TRP A 193 18.57 2.74 10.30
N LEU A 194 17.72 3.78 10.17
CA LEU A 194 16.36 3.77 10.69
C LEU A 194 15.38 3.16 9.67
N THR A 195 15.53 3.47 8.39
CA THR A 195 14.68 2.89 7.32
C THR A 195 14.86 1.39 7.12
N ASP A 196 16.00 0.82 7.56
CA ASP A 196 16.24 -0.62 7.50
C ASP A 196 15.65 -1.39 8.68
N THR A 197 15.02 -0.71 9.64
CA THR A 197 14.46 -1.35 10.84
C THR A 197 13.02 -1.81 10.62
N SER A 198 12.71 -3.05 11.03
CA SER A 198 11.34 -3.62 10.96
C SER A 198 10.29 -2.74 11.63
N ARG A 199 10.67 -2.11 12.74
CA ARG A 199 9.81 -1.20 13.48
C ARG A 199 9.41 0.04 12.68
N THR A 200 10.38 0.70 12.03
CA THR A 200 10.11 1.89 11.20
C THR A 200 9.27 1.49 9.99
N ASN A 201 9.56 0.34 9.37
CA ASN A 201 8.77 -0.21 8.26
C ASN A 201 7.31 -0.47 8.67
N ARG A 202 7.10 -1.01 9.87
CA ARG A 202 5.75 -1.20 10.44
C ARG A 202 5.03 0.14 10.65
N LEU A 203 5.70 1.15 11.20
CA LEU A 203 5.10 2.47 11.41
C LEU A 203 4.73 3.14 10.08
N ILE A 204 5.60 3.05 9.06
CA ILE A 204 5.31 3.55 7.71
C ILE A 204 4.09 2.83 7.10
N TRP A 205 4.04 1.51 7.22
CA TRP A 205 2.90 0.73 6.77
C TRP A 205 1.61 1.15 7.48
N GLN A 206 1.61 1.25 8.80
CA GLN A 206 0.43 1.66 9.59
C GLN A 206 -0.03 3.07 9.24
N ALA A 207 0.90 4.01 9.05
CA ALA A 207 0.60 5.38 8.59
C ALA A 207 -0.09 5.37 7.21
N ASN A 208 0.32 4.50 6.29
CA ASN A 208 -0.35 4.33 5.02
C ASN A 208 -1.70 3.60 5.13
N ALA A 209 -1.78 2.57 5.96
CA ALA A 209 -2.95 1.70 6.09
C ALA A 209 -4.12 2.35 6.84
N CYS A 210 -3.84 3.35 7.68
CA CYS A 210 -4.88 4.09 8.40
C CYS A 210 -5.71 5.03 7.50
N LEU A 211 -5.24 5.30 6.28
CA LEU A 211 -5.89 6.16 5.30
C LEU A 211 -6.91 5.40 4.44
N PRO A 212 -7.99 6.05 3.95
CA PRO A 212 -8.96 5.42 3.07
C PRO A 212 -8.30 4.75 1.85
N ILE A 213 -8.71 3.53 1.53
CA ILE A 213 -8.11 2.73 0.45
C ILE A 213 -8.23 3.39 -0.94
N THR A 214 -9.25 4.24 -1.12
CA THR A 214 -9.56 4.93 -2.39
C THR A 214 -8.76 6.21 -2.59
N GLU A 215 -8.02 6.67 -1.59
CA GLU A 215 -7.26 7.92 -1.69
C GLU A 215 -5.83 7.69 -2.21
N ASP A 216 -5.51 8.31 -3.33
CA ASP A 216 -4.21 8.19 -3.99
C ASP A 216 -3.08 8.97 -3.31
N ASN A 217 -3.39 9.98 -2.51
CA ASN A 217 -2.42 10.87 -1.86
C ASN A 217 -2.84 11.19 -0.43
N ILE A 218 -1.85 11.47 0.41
CA ILE A 218 -2.07 11.89 1.80
C ILE A 218 -2.61 13.33 1.81
N SER A 219 -3.72 13.60 2.50
CA SER A 219 -4.23 14.97 2.74
C SER A 219 -3.69 15.54 4.06
N TRP A 220 -3.39 16.85 4.07
CA TRP A 220 -3.14 17.61 5.30
C TRP A 220 -4.30 17.53 6.29
N GLU A 221 -5.53 17.29 5.83
CA GLU A 221 -6.71 17.14 6.70
C GLU A 221 -6.58 15.95 7.64
N HIS A 222 -6.00 14.83 7.20
CA HIS A 222 -5.80 13.66 8.07
C HIS A 222 -4.86 13.95 9.24
N ILE A 223 -3.76 14.67 8.96
CA ILE A 223 -2.81 15.07 9.99
C ILE A 223 -3.42 16.13 10.92
N MET A 224 -4.17 17.08 10.37
CA MET A 224 -4.88 18.07 11.19
C MET A 224 -5.91 17.42 12.10
N GLU A 225 -6.68 16.46 11.59
CA GLU A 225 -7.64 15.68 12.39
C GLU A 225 -6.94 14.87 13.48
N ALA A 226 -5.83 14.20 13.14
CA ALA A 226 -5.05 13.45 14.11
C ALA A 226 -4.48 14.36 15.21
N ALA A 227 -3.99 15.55 14.85
CA ALA A 227 -3.41 16.52 15.76
C ALA A 227 -4.43 17.15 16.73
N ASP A 228 -5.73 16.99 16.47
CA ASP A 228 -6.78 17.36 17.42
C ASP A 228 -7.01 16.31 18.52
N LEU A 229 -6.45 15.11 18.36
CA LEU A 229 -6.48 14.01 19.34
C LEU A 229 -7.88 13.57 19.79
N LYS A 230 -8.93 13.95 19.05
CA LYS A 230 -10.33 13.58 19.33
C LYS A 230 -10.62 12.12 18.99
N ASN A 231 -9.89 11.56 18.03
CA ASN A 231 -9.96 10.16 17.64
C ASN A 231 -8.56 9.63 17.34
N ASN A 232 -8.43 8.30 17.29
CA ASN A 232 -7.15 7.64 17.05
C ASN A 232 -7.01 7.11 15.61
N ARG A 233 -7.91 7.49 14.68
CA ARG A 233 -7.96 6.90 13.34
C ARG A 233 -6.65 7.11 12.57
N TYR A 234 -6.16 8.34 12.57
CA TYR A 234 -4.93 8.73 11.85
C TYR A 234 -3.72 8.89 12.78
N LEU A 235 -3.80 8.31 13.98
CA LEU A 235 -2.73 8.38 14.96
C LEU A 235 -1.40 7.76 14.47
N PRO A 236 -1.38 6.63 13.74
CA PRO A 236 -0.13 6.13 13.15
C PRO A 236 0.53 7.11 12.18
N LEU A 237 -0.29 7.83 11.39
CA LEU A 237 0.20 8.87 10.49
C LEU A 237 0.77 10.07 11.26
N LEU A 238 0.10 10.51 12.34
CA LEU A 238 0.63 11.56 13.22
C LEU A 238 1.94 11.14 13.90
N HIS A 239 2.03 9.89 14.34
CA HIS A 239 3.24 9.34 14.94
C HIS A 239 4.40 9.36 13.94
N LEU A 240 4.21 8.81 12.73
CA LEU A 240 5.23 8.89 11.68
C LEU A 240 5.63 10.34 11.38
N TYR A 241 4.66 11.24 11.21
CA TYR A 241 4.92 12.66 10.95
C TYR A 241 5.75 13.30 12.06
N THR A 242 5.46 13.00 13.32
CA THR A 242 6.19 13.53 14.48
C THR A 242 7.62 12.97 14.54
N VAL A 243 7.81 11.69 14.19
CA VAL A 243 9.14 11.08 14.04
C VAL A 243 9.93 11.82 12.95
N LEU A 244 9.32 12.12 11.80
CA LEU A 244 9.98 12.85 10.72
C LEU A 244 10.38 14.27 11.15
N VAL A 245 9.54 14.99 11.88
CA VAL A 245 9.87 16.30 12.45
C VAL A 245 11.05 16.19 13.43
N SER A 246 10.97 15.25 14.38
CA SER A 246 12.03 14.97 15.36
C SER A 246 13.37 14.63 14.69
N GLN A 247 13.36 13.75 13.69
CA GLN A 247 14.56 13.34 12.95
C GLN A 247 15.12 14.48 12.10
N SER A 248 14.24 15.29 11.48
CA SER A 248 14.64 16.52 10.78
C SER A 248 15.35 17.51 11.70
N ILE A 249 14.94 17.65 12.97
CA ILE A 249 15.62 18.51 13.94
C ILE A 249 17.01 17.97 14.28
N SER A 250 17.14 16.66 14.51
CA SER A 250 18.41 16.03 14.91
C SER A 250 19.43 15.94 13.78
N HIS A 251 19.01 15.80 12.53
CA HIS A 251 19.92 15.51 11.42
C HIS A 251 20.09 16.66 10.42
N GLN A 252 19.18 17.65 10.37
CA GLN A 252 19.36 18.82 9.51
C GLN A 252 19.99 19.97 10.28
N SER A 253 21.29 20.17 10.07
CA SER A 253 22.06 21.30 10.58
C SER A 253 21.33 22.62 10.35
N PHE A 254 21.29 23.48 11.37
CA PHE A 254 20.80 24.85 11.23
C PHE A 254 22.02 25.78 11.27
N PRO A 255 22.37 26.48 10.17
CA PRO A 255 23.65 27.18 10.03
C PRO A 255 23.76 28.49 10.84
N GLY A 256 22.78 28.82 11.70
CA GLY A 256 22.75 30.05 12.49
C GLY A 256 22.15 29.89 13.89
N PRO A 257 22.01 30.98 14.65
CA PRO A 257 21.31 30.94 15.93
C PRO A 257 19.81 30.70 15.72
N TRP A 258 19.21 29.84 16.53
CA TRP A 258 17.78 29.53 16.42
C TRP A 258 16.91 30.80 16.46
N PRO A 259 15.88 30.91 15.62
CA PRO A 259 15.01 32.08 15.58
C PRO A 259 14.40 32.39 16.95
N LYS A 260 14.41 33.67 17.34
CA LYS A 260 13.76 34.13 18.58
C LYS A 260 12.40 34.77 18.33
N LYS A 261 12.17 35.31 17.12
CA LYS A 261 10.89 35.92 16.76
C LYS A 261 9.91 34.86 16.27
N ARG A 262 8.67 34.96 16.71
CA ARG A 262 7.59 34.02 16.34
C ARG A 262 7.44 33.80 14.83
N HIS A 263 7.50 34.87 14.03
CA HIS A 263 7.33 34.76 12.57
C HIS A 263 8.53 34.09 11.89
N GLU A 264 9.75 34.30 12.37
CA GLU A 264 10.95 33.64 11.87
C GLU A 264 10.90 32.13 12.20
N MET A 265 10.47 31.78 13.42
CA MET A 265 10.24 30.38 13.82
C MET A 265 9.14 29.74 12.97
N MET A 266 8.03 30.43 12.76
CA MET A 266 6.94 29.96 11.88
C MET A 266 7.44 29.65 10.46
N ASN A 267 8.24 30.54 9.87
CA ASN A 267 8.80 30.33 8.53
C ASN A 267 9.71 29.09 8.48
N LEU A 268 10.57 28.92 9.49
CA LEU A 268 11.45 27.75 9.60
C LEU A 268 10.65 26.45 9.71
N VAL A 269 9.59 26.44 10.52
CA VAL A 269 8.71 25.28 10.72
C VAL A 269 7.93 24.96 9.45
N VAL A 270 7.40 25.97 8.75
CA VAL A 270 6.71 25.75 7.47
C VAL A 270 7.66 25.19 6.41
N GLU A 271 8.89 25.70 6.33
CA GLU A 271 9.90 25.17 5.41
C GLU A 271 10.25 23.71 5.76
N ARG A 272 10.67 23.44 7.00
CA ARG A 272 11.16 22.11 7.40
C ARG A 272 10.06 21.06 7.50
N CYS A 273 8.92 21.41 8.07
CA CYS A 273 7.88 20.44 8.42
C CYS A 273 6.78 20.39 7.36
N CYS A 274 6.36 21.53 6.81
CA CYS A 274 5.32 21.51 5.78
C CYS A 274 5.89 21.23 4.39
N THR A 275 6.99 21.90 4.01
CA THR A 275 7.50 21.83 2.63
C THR A 275 8.36 20.58 2.41
N LYS A 276 9.25 20.21 3.34
CA LYS A 276 10.12 19.03 3.15
C LYS A 276 9.47 17.69 3.47
N ILE A 277 8.49 17.64 4.40
CA ILE A 277 7.83 16.37 4.78
C ILE A 277 6.55 16.16 3.96
N GLY A 278 5.59 17.09 4.01
CA GLY A 278 4.32 16.97 3.27
C GLY A 278 4.41 17.46 1.81
N GLY A 279 5.18 18.53 1.57
CA GLY A 279 5.53 19.05 0.25
C GLY A 279 4.38 19.21 -0.73
N ALA A 280 4.70 19.14 -2.03
CA ALA A 280 3.73 19.16 -3.11
C ALA A 280 3.00 17.80 -3.30
N GLY A 281 3.44 16.75 -2.60
CA GLY A 281 2.86 15.42 -2.71
C GLY A 281 1.58 15.23 -1.89
N TRP A 282 1.34 16.09 -0.89
CA TRP A 282 0.15 16.00 -0.06
C TRP A 282 -0.97 16.91 -0.57
N LYS A 283 -2.21 16.43 -0.49
CA LYS A 283 -3.42 17.18 -0.84
C LYS A 283 -3.72 18.25 0.21
N ASN A 284 -4.41 19.31 -0.24
CA ASN A 284 -4.80 20.47 0.57
C ASN A 284 -3.60 21.22 1.18
N LYS A 285 -3.86 22.14 2.11
CA LYS A 285 -2.82 22.95 2.77
C LYS A 285 -3.04 22.94 4.28
N PRO A 286 -1.96 23.02 5.08
CA PRO A 286 -2.08 23.15 6.52
C PRO A 286 -2.75 24.48 6.90
N SER A 287 -3.71 24.41 7.81
CA SER A 287 -4.38 25.59 8.36
C SER A 287 -3.43 26.43 9.24
N ASN A 288 -3.75 27.70 9.46
CA ASN A 288 -2.93 28.55 10.33
C ASN A 288 -2.95 28.05 11.79
N GLY A 289 -4.10 27.56 12.27
CA GLY A 289 -4.19 26.97 13.60
C GLY A 289 -3.33 25.72 13.75
N PHE A 290 -3.26 24.88 12.72
CA PHE A 290 -2.35 23.73 12.71
C PHE A 290 -0.88 24.15 12.69
N LYS A 291 -0.50 25.14 11.86
CA LYS A 291 0.87 25.66 11.84
C LYS A 291 1.30 26.20 13.20
N ASP A 292 0.41 26.90 13.89
CA ASP A 292 0.67 27.40 15.24
C ASP A 292 0.91 26.26 16.25
N LYS A 293 0.07 25.21 16.23
CA LYS A 293 0.31 23.99 17.04
C LYS A 293 1.65 23.33 16.67
N LEU A 294 1.95 23.21 15.38
CA LEU A 294 3.16 22.59 14.87
C LEU A 294 4.44 23.34 15.33
N VAL A 295 4.38 24.67 15.45
CA VAL A 295 5.48 25.45 16.06
C VAL A 295 5.73 25.01 17.50
N GLY A 296 4.67 24.86 18.31
CA GLY A 296 4.80 24.36 19.69
C GLY A 296 5.40 22.96 19.76
N VAL A 297 4.93 22.04 18.91
CA VAL A 297 5.48 20.67 18.79
C VAL A 297 6.97 20.71 18.43
N PHE A 298 7.32 21.52 17.43
CA PHE A 298 8.70 21.65 16.97
C PHE A 298 9.62 22.20 18.06
N GLU A 299 9.18 23.24 18.79
CA GLU A 299 9.96 23.82 19.87
C GLU A 299 10.18 22.85 21.03
N GLU A 300 9.15 22.07 21.41
CA GLU A 300 9.27 21.07 22.48
C GLU A 300 10.23 19.94 22.09
N LEU A 301 10.12 19.41 20.87
CA LEU A 301 11.07 18.42 20.34
C LEU A 301 12.50 18.98 20.29
N ARG A 302 12.66 20.23 19.82
CA ARG A 302 13.96 20.91 19.76
C ARG A 302 14.58 21.08 21.14
N ARG A 303 13.83 21.55 22.14
CA ARG A 303 14.30 21.68 23.52
C ARG A 303 14.71 20.33 24.10
N TRP A 304 13.88 19.30 23.89
CA TRP A 304 14.15 17.95 24.36
C TRP A 304 15.44 17.38 23.76
N GLN A 305 15.61 17.50 22.44
CA GLN A 305 16.72 16.88 21.72
C GLN A 305 18.02 17.68 21.84
N LEU A 306 17.98 19.00 21.67
CA LEU A 306 19.18 19.82 21.57
C LEU A 306 19.58 20.46 22.90
N GLU A 307 18.63 20.98 23.68
CA GLU A 307 18.96 21.66 24.95
C GLU A 307 19.15 20.66 26.09
N LYS A 308 18.32 19.61 26.15
CA LYS A 308 18.43 18.55 27.17
C LYS A 308 19.29 17.35 26.74
N GLY A 309 19.80 17.35 25.52
CA GLY A 309 20.67 16.29 24.98
C GLY A 309 20.01 14.90 24.94
N LYS A 310 18.68 14.83 24.81
CA LYS A 310 17.94 13.56 24.76
C LYS A 310 17.82 13.03 23.34
N MET A 311 17.47 11.74 23.25
CA MET A 311 17.31 11.07 21.97
C MET A 311 16.10 11.61 21.20
N SER A 312 16.22 11.70 19.87
CA SER A 312 15.11 11.88 18.95
C SER A 312 14.19 10.66 18.93
N LEU A 313 12.92 10.88 18.57
CA LEU A 313 11.93 9.82 18.35
C LEU A 313 12.34 8.91 17.18
N ARG A 314 12.18 7.59 17.33
CA ARG A 314 12.62 6.58 16.36
C ARG A 314 11.51 5.60 15.95
N GLY A 315 10.25 5.97 16.17
CA GLY A 315 9.08 5.20 15.81
C GLY A 315 8.85 4.00 16.70
N HIS A 316 9.13 4.10 18.01
CA HIS A 316 8.81 3.02 18.94
C HIS A 316 7.34 3.02 19.34
N ASP A 317 6.71 1.84 19.50
CA ASP A 317 5.31 1.75 19.93
C ASP A 317 5.04 2.50 21.25
N VAL A 318 6.03 2.54 22.16
CA VAL A 318 5.95 3.29 23.43
C VAL A 318 5.95 4.82 23.25
N GLU A 319 6.44 5.31 22.10
CA GLU A 319 6.46 6.75 21.77
C GLU A 319 5.06 7.28 21.47
N ASP A 320 4.03 6.43 21.29
CA ASP A 320 2.65 6.87 21.08
C ASP A 320 2.15 7.82 22.19
N SER A 321 2.47 7.47 23.44
CA SER A 321 2.14 8.30 24.60
C SER A 321 2.85 9.66 24.58
N ILE A 322 4.10 9.67 24.10
CA ILE A 322 4.93 10.87 23.97
C ILE A 322 4.38 11.77 22.85
N VAL A 323 4.06 11.19 21.70
CA VAL A 323 3.48 11.92 20.56
C VAL A 323 2.18 12.60 20.99
N LYS A 324 1.24 11.85 21.59
CA LYS A 324 -0.01 12.41 22.11
C LYS A 324 0.25 13.53 23.12
N GLY A 325 1.17 13.33 24.05
CA GLY A 325 1.53 14.33 25.05
C GLY A 325 2.04 15.63 24.44
N ILE A 326 2.96 15.55 23.48
CA ILE A 326 3.54 16.73 22.81
C ILE A 326 2.46 17.49 22.02
N TRP A 327 1.62 16.79 21.26
CA TRP A 327 0.53 17.43 20.51
C TRP A 327 -0.55 18.04 21.41
N ALA A 328 -0.86 17.38 22.54
CA ALA A 328 -1.79 17.92 23.54
C ALA A 328 -1.23 19.19 24.19
N LEU A 329 0.05 19.18 24.60
CA LEU A 329 0.72 20.35 25.18
C LEU A 329 0.77 21.52 24.19
N ALA A 330 1.08 21.27 22.92
CA ALA A 330 1.11 22.32 21.90
C ALA A 330 -0.29 22.90 21.58
N GLY A 331 -1.35 22.14 21.86
CA GLY A 331 -2.73 22.61 21.76
C GLY A 331 -3.24 23.32 23.01
N TRP A 332 -2.52 23.22 24.14
CA TRP A 332 -2.89 23.86 25.40
C TRP A 332 -2.53 25.34 25.35
N LYS A 333 -3.55 26.20 25.40
CA LYS A 333 -3.43 27.66 25.49
C LYS A 333 -3.85 28.13 26.86
#